data_AF-A0A6N8FJ02-F1
#
_entry.id   AF-A0A6N8FJ02-F1
#
_cell.length_a   1.000
_cell.length_b   1.000
_cell.length_c   1.000
_cell.angle_alpha   90.00
_cell.angle_beta   90.00
_cell.angle_gamma   90.00
#
_symmetry.space_group_name_H-M   'P 1'
#
loop_
_entity.id
_entity.type
_entity.pdbx_description
1 polymer ?
#
loop_
_entity_poly.entity_id
_entity_poly.type
_entity_poly.pdbx_seq_one_letter_code
_entity_poly.pdbx_strand_id
1 'polypeptide(L)' 'MRAFIGVIVGIIGGFILGIALSSFIGIFGMVVFNQAMGIKYLPYLTAIICAVLVPIIDQKSKNK' A
#
# COMPACT_ATOMS: atom_id res chain seq x y z
N MET A 1 -1.67 -22.19 6.28
CA MET A 1 -2.74 -21.42 5.60
C MET A 1 -2.82 -19.95 6.02
N ARG A 2 -2.63 -19.57 7.30
CA ARG A 2 -2.79 -18.18 7.76
C ARG A 2 -1.84 -17.16 7.08
N ALA A 3 -0.58 -17.51 6.86
CA ALA A 3 0.37 -16.65 6.13
C ALA A 3 -0.11 -16.34 4.69
N PHE A 4 -0.71 -17.31 4.01
CA PHE A 4 -1.25 -17.15 2.66
C PHE A 4 -2.43 -16.17 2.64
N ILE A 5 -3.31 -16.26 3.65
CA ILE A 5 -4.41 -15.30 3.85
C ILE A 5 -3.85 -13.90 4.15
N GLY A 6 -2.81 -13.80 4.99
CA GLY A 6 -2.13 -12.54 5.30
C GLY A 6 -1.52 -11.86 4.06
N VAL A 7 -0.94 -12.64 3.14
CA VAL A 7 -0.44 -12.13 1.86
C VAL A 7 -1.59 -11.59 0.99
N ILE A 8 -2.70 -12.33 0.85
CA ILE A 8 -3.86 -11.89 0.07
C ILE A 8 -4.45 -10.60 0.64
N VAL A 9 -4.64 -10.55 1.97
CA VAL A 9 -5.14 -9.35 2.66
C VAL A 9 -4.14 -8.19 2.53
N GLY A 10 -2.83 -8.46 2.59
CA GLY A 10 -1.79 -7.46 2.38
C GLY A 10 -1.76 -6.91 0.95
N ILE A 11 -1.97 -7.75 -0.07
CA ILE A 11 -2.08 -7.32 -1.46
C ILE A 11 -3.32 -6.46 -1.67
N ILE A 12 -4.50 -6.94 -1.25
CA ILE A 12 -5.77 -6.23 -1.46
C ILE A 12 -5.79 -4.92 -0.65
N GLY A 13 -5.45 -4.99 0.64
CA GLY A 13 -5.40 -3.83 1.52
C GLY A 13 -4.33 -2.82 1.11
N GLY A 14 -3.14 -3.30 0.75
CA GLY A 14 -2.03 -2.48 0.26
C GLY A 14 -2.34 -1.79 -1.06
N PHE A 15 -3.06 -2.45 -1.96
CA PHE A 15 -3.50 -1.87 -3.22
C PHE A 15 -4.54 -0.77 -3.01
N ILE A 16 -5.56 -1.01 -2.17
CA ILE A 16 -6.58 0.01 -1.85
C ILE A 16 -5.96 1.23 -1.16
N LEU A 17 -5.08 1.00 -0.16
CA LEU A 17 -4.33 2.07 0.49
C LEU A 17 -3.43 2.82 -0.51
N GLY A 18 -2.78 2.09 -1.41
CA GLY A 18 -1.92 2.66 -2.44
C GLY A 18 -2.67 3.54 -3.44
N ILE A 19 -3.89 3.16 -3.83
CA ILE A 19 -4.78 4.00 -4.66
C ILE A 19 -5.13 5.29 -3.91
N ALA A 20 -5.55 5.18 -2.64
CA ALA A 20 -5.89 6.34 -1.84
C ALA A 20 -4.69 7.30 -1.68
N LEU A 21 -3.50 6.76 -1.40
CA LEU A 21 -2.26 7.54 -1.31
C LEU A 21 -1.92 8.20 -2.65
N SER A 22 -2.02 7.47 -3.76
CA SER A 22 -1.73 8.01 -5.09
C SER A 22 -2.66 9.16 -5.47
N SER A 23 -3.95 9.05 -5.14
CA SER A 23 -4.91 10.13 -5.33
C SER A 23 -4.58 11.33 -4.43
N PHE A 24 -4.17 11.07 -3.19
CA PHE A 24 -3.76 12.13 -2.26
C PHE A 24 -2.53 12.89 -2.77
N ILE A 25 -1.51 12.18 -3.23
CA ILE A 25 -0.31 12.77 -3.86
C ILE A 25 -0.67 13.56 -5.12
N GLY A 26 -1.57 13.04 -5.95
CA GLY A 26 -2.02 13.72 -7.17
C GLY A 26 -2.71 15.06 -6.88
N ILE A 27 -3.58 15.08 -5.86
CA ILE A 27 -4.25 16.31 -5.40
C ILE A 27 -3.23 17.26 -4.79
N PHE A 28 -2.33 16.77 -3.95
CA PHE A 28 -1.29 17.58 -3.30
C PHE A 28 -0.34 18.21 -4.33
N GLY A 29 0.06 17.46 -5.36
CA GLY A 29 0.87 17.95 -6.47
C GLY A 29 0.15 19.03 -7.29
N MET A 30 -1.14 18.85 -7.54
CA MET A 30 -1.94 19.85 -8.25
C MET A 30 -2.08 21.15 -7.45
N VAL A 31 -2.20 21.07 -6.11
CA VAL A 31 -2.33 22.25 -5.23
C VAL A 31 -1.01 22.99 -5.05
N VAL A 32 0.10 22.29 -4.86
CA VAL A 32 1.41 22.90 -4.53
C VAL A 32 2.22 23.27 -5.77
N PHE A 33 2.21 22.40 -6.79
CA PHE A 33 3.04 22.56 -7.98
C PHE A 33 2.25 22.96 -9.24
N ASN A 34 0.93 23.14 -9.14
CA ASN A 34 0.03 23.42 -10.27
C ASN A 34 0.16 22.40 -11.43
N GLN A 35 0.68 21.21 -11.12
CA GLN A 35 0.95 20.16 -12.08
C GLN A 35 0.47 18.83 -11.50
N ALA A 36 -0.24 18.05 -12.29
CA ALA A 36 -0.71 16.73 -11.87
C ALA A 36 0.48 15.76 -11.75
N MET A 37 1.23 15.84 -10.65
CA MET A 37 2.23 14.84 -10.28
C MET A 37 1.53 13.61 -9.69
N GLY A 38 1.04 12.75 -10.57
CA GLY A 38 0.61 11.41 -10.19
C GLY A 38 1.78 10.44 -10.32
N ILE A 39 2.27 9.88 -9.21
CA ILE A 39 3.20 8.75 -9.28
C ILE A 39 2.41 7.52 -9.70
N LYS A 40 2.32 7.29 -11.02
CA LYS A 40 1.49 6.24 -11.66
C LYS A 40 1.72 4.83 -11.11
N TYR A 41 2.90 4.57 -10.56
CA TYR A 41 3.32 3.27 -10.02
C TYR A 41 3.32 3.19 -8.49
N LEU A 42 2.91 4.25 -7.79
CA LEU A 42 2.85 4.26 -6.33
C LEU A 42 1.95 3.15 -5.79
N PRO A 43 0.72 2.92 -6.31
CA PRO A 43 -0.17 1.88 -5.80
C PRO A 43 0.42 0.47 -5.90
N TYR A 44 1.19 0.20 -6.96
CA TYR A 44 1.88 -1.08 -7.14
C TYR A 44 3.00 -1.27 -6.13
N LEU A 45 3.77 -0.22 -5.85
CA LEU A 45 4.84 -0.26 -4.84
C LEU A 45 4.25 -0.46 -3.43
N THR A 46 3.19 0.26 -3.07
CA THR A 46 2.54 0.08 -1.76
C THR A 46 1.90 -1.30 -1.63
N ALA A 47 1.31 -1.84 -2.70
CA ALA A 47 0.75 -3.20 -2.68
C ALA A 47 1.83 -4.27 -2.43
N ILE A 48 2.98 -4.18 -3.09
CA ILE A 48 4.10 -5.11 -2.89
C ILE A 48 4.66 -4.99 -1.46
N ILE A 49 4.84 -3.76 -0.98
CA ILE A 49 5.36 -3.51 0.38
C ILE A 49 4.38 -4.04 1.44
N CYS A 50 3.08 -3.77 1.33
CA CYS A 50 2.07 -4.27 2.26
C CYS A 50 1.89 -5.80 2.18
N ALA A 51 2.03 -6.41 0.99
CA ALA A 51 1.99 -7.85 0.83
C ALA A 51 3.08 -8.58 1.61
N VAL A 52 4.23 -7.93 1.82
CA VAL A 52 5.35 -8.47 2.61
C VAL A 52 5.24 -8.07 4.08
N LEU A 53 4.87 -6.81 4.39
CA LEU A 53 4.77 -6.31 5.76
C LEU A 53 3.65 -6.97 6.57
N VAL A 54 2.47 -7.17 5.99
CA VAL A 54 1.32 -7.75 6.69
C VAL A 54 1.60 -9.16 7.25
N PRO A 55 2.08 -10.13 6.46
CA PRO A 55 2.41 -11.45 6.99
C PRO A 55 3.63 -11.46 7.94
N ILE A 56 4.55 -10.49 7.82
CA ILE A 56 5.66 -10.34 8.77
C ILE A 56 5.14 -9.84 10.13
N ILE A 57 4.26 -8.84 10.13
CA ILE A 57 3.65 -8.31 11.35
C ILE A 57 2.76 -9.36 12.01
N ASP A 58 1.97 -10.11 11.22
CA ASP A 58 1.13 -11.21 11.71
C ASP A 58 1.95 -12.30 12.41
N GLN A 59 3.08 -12.69 11.81
CA GLN A 59 4.00 -13.67 12.42
C GLN A 59 4.67 -13.13 13.69
N LYS A 60 5.05 -11.85 13.71
CA LYS A 60 5.69 -11.22 14.86
C LYS A 60 4.71 -11.04 16.03
N SER A 61 3.46 -10.72 15.74
CA SER A 61 2.38 -10.57 16.74
C SER A 61 2.08 -11.88 17.48
N LYS A 62 2.33 -13.03 16.85
CA LYS A 62 2.09 -14.35 17.43
C LYS A 62 3.25 -14.88 18.30
N ASN A 63 4.44 -14.30 18.19
CA ASN A 63 5.62 -14.68 18.98
C ASN A 63 5.77 -13.79 20.24
N LYS A 64 4.68 -13.15 20.66
CA LYS A 64 4.55 -12.40 21.91
C LYS A 64 3.32 -12.92 22.63
#